data_AF-A0A1Z4R8M3-F1
#
_entry.id   AF-A0A1Z4R8M3-F1
#
_cell.length_a   1.000
_cell.length_b   1.000
_cell.length_c   1.000
_cell.angle_alpha   90.00
_cell.angle_beta   90.00
_cell.angle_gamma   90.00
#
_symmetry.space_group_name_H-M   'P 1'
#
loop_
_entity.id
_entity.type
_entity.pdbx_description
1 polymer ?
#
loop_
_entity_poly.entity_id
_entity_poly.type
_entity_poly.pdbx_seq_one_letter_code
_entity_poly.pdbx_strand_id
1 'polypeptide(L)'
;MAKTKKSENVPNGMQEKFNGIIAITNEFAKQHLNDEYAQLIRFATAALCRKRPSPLASGKEKTWACGITHAIGMVNFLFDPSQNPHISAKEIYSWFGVSPSTGQSKSKQVRDTLDMHQMDPNWFLPSKLDDNPMAWMISVDGFILDARSAPREIQQVAYAQGLIPYIPGNDESDIDEKETSRHSSDSPVQQDGNQHRRLADNKAANSSPNALYVLDVFLIDGPITEEFIANNPVVSRTIEIKGSNTLEDLHKIIFKAFDREDEHMYEFQVGGSGPQDPNARRYGLKQAFSSFGTTEALAGEVSSTSIASLGLSADEAFGYWFDFGDDWWHQINVTNIAEKAKSGKYPKITKRVGGSPPQYADFD
;
A
#
# COMPACT_ATOMS: atom_id res chain seq x y z
N MET A 1 -2.85 9.86 -5.64
CA MET A 1 -3.98 10.14 -4.71
C MET A 1 -3.80 11.55 -4.16
N ALA A 2 -4.87 12.32 -3.97
CA ALA A 2 -4.74 13.65 -3.36
C ALA A 2 -4.35 13.51 -1.87
N LYS A 3 -3.32 14.24 -1.44
CA LYS A 3 -2.79 14.16 -0.07
C LYS A 3 -3.87 14.56 0.95
N THR A 4 -4.05 13.76 2.00
CA THR A 4 -5.03 14.09 3.04
C THR A 4 -4.46 15.21 3.91
N LYS A 5 -5.12 16.38 3.95
CA LYS A 5 -4.71 17.47 4.85
C LYS A 5 -4.89 17.03 6.30
N LYS A 6 -3.78 16.75 6.99
CA LYS A 6 -3.77 16.32 8.40
C LYS A 6 -4.29 17.45 9.29
N SER A 7 -5.03 17.07 10.33
CA SER A 7 -5.63 18.02 11.27
C SER A 7 -5.79 17.37 12.64
N GLU A 8 -5.50 18.12 13.69
CA GLU A 8 -5.78 17.77 15.08
C GLU A 8 -7.18 18.21 15.53
N ASN A 9 -8.05 18.67 14.61
CA ASN A 9 -9.40 19.07 14.97
C ASN A 9 -10.23 17.86 15.47
N VAL A 10 -10.77 17.97 16.67
CA VAL A 10 -11.50 16.89 17.36
C VAL A 10 -12.92 17.38 17.71
N PRO A 11 -13.97 16.56 17.48
CA PRO A 11 -15.32 16.91 17.93
C PRO A 11 -15.38 17.09 19.45
N ASN A 12 -16.10 18.09 19.95
CA ASN A 12 -16.17 18.41 21.38
C ASN A 12 -16.43 17.19 22.29
N GLY A 13 -17.35 16.30 21.90
CA GLY A 13 -17.67 15.09 22.67
C GLY A 13 -16.55 14.04 22.73
N MET A 14 -15.51 14.17 21.91
CA MET A 14 -14.34 13.29 21.88
C MET A 14 -13.10 13.93 22.52
N GLN A 15 -13.17 15.19 22.96
CA GLN A 15 -11.99 15.94 23.41
C GLN A 15 -11.31 15.31 24.63
N GLU A 16 -12.11 14.87 25.61
CA GLU A 16 -11.58 14.20 26.82
C GLU A 16 -10.86 12.90 26.46
N LYS A 17 -11.47 12.09 25.60
CA LYS A 17 -10.89 10.81 25.12
C LYS A 17 -9.60 11.03 24.35
N PHE A 18 -9.59 12.02 23.45
CA PHE A 18 -8.41 12.42 22.69
C PHE A 18 -7.28 12.84 23.64
N ASN A 19 -7.55 13.78 24.56
CA ASN A 19 -6.55 14.27 25.51
C ASN A 19 -5.98 13.14 26.37
N GLY A 20 -6.83 12.20 26.81
CA GLY A 20 -6.40 11.03 27.59
C GLY A 20 -5.45 10.11 26.82
N ILE A 21 -5.74 9.84 25.54
CA ILE A 21 -4.84 9.05 24.67
C ILE A 21 -3.53 9.80 24.43
N ILE A 22 -3.61 11.08 24.07
CA ILE A 22 -2.43 11.89 23.73
C ILE A 22 -1.50 12.08 24.93
N ALA A 23 -2.02 12.25 26.13
CA ALA A 23 -1.19 12.32 27.34
C ALA A 23 -0.33 11.07 27.51
N ILE A 24 -0.91 9.89 27.28
CA ILE A 24 -0.20 8.61 27.39
C ILE A 24 0.82 8.46 26.25
N THR A 25 0.41 8.72 25.00
CA THR A 25 1.30 8.53 23.84
C THR A 25 2.42 9.56 23.76
N ASN A 26 2.21 10.80 24.22
CA ASN A 26 3.26 11.81 24.26
C ASN A 26 4.34 11.42 25.28
N GLU A 27 3.96 10.87 26.43
CA GLU A 27 4.94 10.38 27.41
C GLU A 27 5.76 9.23 26.83
N PHE A 28 5.10 8.27 26.15
CA PHE A 28 5.79 7.19 25.45
C PHE A 28 6.75 7.72 24.38
N ALA A 29 6.27 8.60 23.50
CA ALA A 29 7.06 9.13 22.39
C ALA A 29 8.26 9.95 22.88
N LYS A 30 8.11 10.69 23.98
CA LYS A 30 9.21 11.42 24.61
C LYS A 30 10.30 10.50 25.17
N GLN A 31 9.93 9.35 25.72
CA GLN A 31 10.87 8.40 26.31
C GLN A 31 11.54 7.49 25.28
N HIS A 32 10.82 7.11 24.23
CA HIS A 32 11.22 6.02 23.34
C HIS A 32 11.27 6.37 21.85
N LEU A 33 10.63 7.48 21.44
CA LEU A 33 10.52 7.88 20.03
C LEU A 33 11.07 9.30 19.81
N ASN A 34 10.37 10.10 19.00
CA ASN A 34 10.67 11.49 18.72
C ASN A 34 9.38 12.32 18.50
N ASP A 35 9.54 13.62 18.27
CA ASP A 35 8.42 14.55 18.10
C ASP A 35 7.57 14.27 16.85
N GLU A 36 8.17 13.74 15.78
CA GLU A 36 7.45 13.39 14.55
C GLU A 36 6.49 12.22 14.78
N TYR A 37 6.91 11.18 15.50
CA TYR A 37 6.02 10.09 15.91
C TYR A 37 4.89 10.62 16.80
N ALA A 38 5.21 11.46 17.79
CA ALA A 38 4.20 12.06 18.66
C ALA A 38 3.16 12.84 17.85
N GLN A 39 3.61 13.57 16.83
CA GLN A 39 2.75 14.35 15.95
C GLN A 39 1.88 13.47 15.03
N LEU A 40 2.44 12.42 14.44
CA LEU A 40 1.68 11.46 13.64
C LEU A 40 0.62 10.73 14.47
N ILE A 41 0.95 10.35 15.70
CA ILE A 41 0.01 9.73 16.63
C ILE A 41 -1.13 10.70 16.98
N ARG A 42 -0.84 12.00 17.20
CA ARG A 42 -1.87 13.04 17.37
C ARG A 42 -2.81 13.12 16.17
N PHE A 43 -2.26 13.16 14.96
CA PHE A 43 -3.06 13.20 13.74
C PHE A 43 -3.93 11.94 13.57
N ALA A 44 -3.39 10.76 13.82
CA ALA A 44 -4.13 9.49 13.71
C ALA A 44 -5.26 9.43 14.75
N THR A 45 -4.97 9.81 16.00
CA THR A 45 -5.97 9.84 17.07
C THR A 45 -7.11 10.83 16.73
N ALA A 46 -6.78 12.03 16.26
CA ALA A 46 -7.78 13.02 15.85
C ALA A 46 -8.60 12.53 14.65
N ALA A 47 -7.98 11.85 13.68
CA ALA A 47 -8.67 11.25 12.54
C ALA A 47 -9.68 10.17 12.98
N LEU A 48 -9.30 9.31 13.92
CA LEU A 48 -10.21 8.32 14.51
C LEU A 48 -11.36 8.99 15.27
N CYS A 49 -11.09 10.05 16.05
CA CYS A 49 -12.14 10.81 16.74
C CYS A 49 -13.21 11.38 15.79
N ARG A 50 -12.84 11.69 14.54
CA ARG A 50 -13.76 12.26 13.53
C ARG A 50 -14.61 11.20 12.80
N LYS A 51 -14.28 9.91 12.90
CA LYS A 51 -15.08 8.82 12.29
C LYS A 51 -16.48 8.75 12.94
N ARG A 52 -17.46 8.26 12.18
CA ARG A 52 -18.88 8.19 12.61
C ARG A 52 -19.43 6.76 12.41
N PRO A 53 -19.69 6.00 13.49
CA PRO A 53 -19.30 6.30 14.88
C PRO A 53 -17.77 6.28 15.06
N SER A 54 -17.27 6.99 16.07
CA SER A 54 -15.85 6.95 16.39
C SER A 54 -15.51 5.61 17.06
N PRO A 55 -14.50 4.86 16.58
CA PRO A 55 -14.12 3.61 17.23
C PRO A 55 -13.57 3.85 18.64
N LEU A 56 -13.01 5.05 18.90
CA LEU A 56 -12.48 5.46 20.20
C LEU A 56 -13.58 5.68 21.26
N ALA A 57 -14.85 5.72 20.87
CA ALA A 57 -15.97 5.87 21.81
C ALA A 57 -16.09 4.68 22.78
N SER A 58 -15.52 3.52 22.41
CA SER A 58 -15.48 2.32 23.25
C SER A 58 -14.03 1.88 23.50
N GLY A 59 -13.79 1.15 24.59
CA GLY A 59 -12.45 0.67 24.95
C GLY A 59 -11.63 1.66 25.78
N LYS A 60 -10.56 1.17 26.39
CA LYS A 60 -9.69 1.95 27.30
C LYS A 60 -8.70 2.81 26.50
N GLU A 61 -8.34 3.97 27.04
CA GLU A 61 -7.37 4.91 26.43
C GLU A 61 -6.02 4.22 26.19
N LYS A 62 -5.49 3.50 27.19
CA LYS A 62 -4.23 2.76 27.06
C LYS A 62 -4.23 1.74 25.91
N THR A 63 -5.35 1.06 25.70
CA THR A 63 -5.50 0.07 24.63
C THR A 63 -5.48 0.73 23.24
N TRP A 64 -6.13 1.88 23.10
CA TRP A 64 -6.08 2.66 21.86
C TRP A 64 -4.73 3.32 21.64
N ALA A 65 -4.14 3.90 22.68
CA ALA A 65 -2.80 4.47 22.64
C ALA A 65 -1.76 3.45 22.13
N CYS A 66 -1.83 2.22 22.65
CA CYS A 66 -1.02 1.10 22.20
C CYS A 66 -1.23 0.78 20.71
N GLY A 67 -2.49 0.59 20.28
CA GLY A 67 -2.81 0.22 18.90
C GLY A 67 -2.43 1.30 17.89
N ILE A 68 -2.64 2.58 18.22
CA ILE A 68 -2.30 3.72 17.35
C ILE A 68 -0.78 3.86 17.24
N THR A 69 -0.06 3.79 18.37
CA THR A 69 1.41 3.84 18.39
C THR A 69 2.00 2.70 17.55
N HIS A 70 1.48 1.48 17.72
CA HIS A 70 1.89 0.34 16.91
C HIS A 70 1.56 0.52 15.42
N ALA A 71 0.38 1.05 15.08
CA ALA A 71 0.01 1.27 13.68
C ALA A 71 0.95 2.27 12.99
N ILE A 72 1.23 3.41 13.62
CA ILE A 72 2.21 4.39 13.11
C ILE A 72 3.61 3.79 13.09
N GLY A 73 3.97 3.00 14.10
CA GLY A 73 5.23 2.27 14.15
C GLY A 73 5.42 1.37 12.94
N MET A 74 4.41 0.56 12.62
CA MET A 74 4.41 -0.34 11.47
C MET A 74 4.64 0.41 10.15
N VAL A 75 3.88 1.50 9.92
CA VAL A 75 4.01 2.31 8.69
C VAL A 75 5.44 2.83 8.49
N ASN A 76 6.15 3.09 9.58
CA ASN A 76 7.47 3.75 9.62
C ASN A 76 8.62 2.82 10.01
N PHE A 77 8.43 1.50 9.88
CA PHE A 77 9.44 0.48 10.22
C PHE A 77 10.00 0.59 11.65
N LEU A 78 9.23 1.09 12.61
CA LEU A 78 9.71 1.34 13.97
C LEU A 78 10.24 0.08 14.68
N PHE A 79 9.74 -1.09 14.31
CA PHE A 79 10.11 -2.38 14.89
C PHE A 79 11.41 -2.93 14.33
N ASP A 80 12.04 -2.19 13.44
CA ASP A 80 13.26 -2.60 12.76
C ASP A 80 14.50 -2.05 13.48
N PRO A 81 15.44 -2.91 13.93
CA PRO A 81 16.62 -2.48 14.67
C PRO A 81 17.56 -1.52 13.94
N SER A 82 17.50 -1.44 12.61
CA SER A 82 18.31 -0.48 11.85
C SER A 82 17.79 0.96 11.95
N GLN A 83 16.53 1.11 12.35
CA GLN A 83 15.86 2.39 12.39
C GLN A 83 16.24 3.15 13.65
N ASN A 84 16.27 4.47 13.55
CA ASN A 84 16.43 5.35 14.69
C ASN A 84 15.28 6.37 14.70
N PRO A 85 14.41 6.39 15.74
CA PRO A 85 14.37 5.46 16.87
C PRO A 85 13.91 4.04 16.46
N HIS A 86 14.31 3.04 17.24
CA HIS A 86 13.82 1.66 17.18
C HIS A 86 13.18 1.26 18.53
N ILE A 87 12.08 0.53 18.47
CA ILE A 87 11.52 -0.19 19.63
C ILE A 87 10.73 -1.41 19.14
N SER A 88 10.85 -2.56 19.81
CA SER A 88 10.10 -3.75 19.43
C SER A 88 8.60 -3.61 19.73
N ALA A 89 7.76 -4.31 18.97
CA ALA A 89 6.32 -4.37 19.24
C ALA A 89 6.02 -4.90 20.66
N LYS A 90 6.82 -5.84 21.15
CA LYS A 90 6.72 -6.40 22.50
C LYS A 90 6.95 -5.34 23.58
N GLU A 91 7.96 -4.49 23.42
CA GLU A 91 8.25 -3.40 24.35
C GLU A 91 7.14 -2.35 24.34
N ILE A 92 6.58 -2.02 23.17
CA ILE A 92 5.37 -1.18 23.07
C ILE A 92 4.25 -1.79 23.91
N TYR A 93 3.89 -3.05 23.66
CA TYR A 93 2.78 -3.70 24.37
C TYR A 93 3.01 -3.73 25.88
N SER A 94 4.25 -4.03 26.30
CA SER A 94 4.64 -4.03 27.70
C SER A 94 4.50 -2.64 28.33
N TRP A 95 4.97 -1.60 27.66
CA TRP A 95 4.88 -0.22 28.15
C TRP A 95 3.43 0.23 28.37
N PHE A 96 2.55 -0.08 27.40
CA PHE A 96 1.13 0.27 27.54
C PHE A 96 0.35 -0.67 28.48
N GLY A 97 0.95 -1.80 28.91
CA GLY A 97 0.31 -2.81 29.74
C GLY A 97 -0.82 -3.55 29.02
N VAL A 98 -0.64 -3.84 27.72
CA VAL A 98 -1.63 -4.46 26.84
C VAL A 98 -1.08 -5.80 26.34
N SER A 99 -1.94 -6.83 26.19
CA SER A 99 -1.48 -8.10 25.62
C SER A 99 -1.11 -7.93 24.14
N PRO A 100 -0.14 -8.70 23.61
CA PRO A 100 0.22 -8.63 22.19
C PRO A 100 -0.97 -8.80 21.24
N SER A 101 -1.82 -9.80 21.49
CA SER A 101 -3.04 -10.04 20.71
C SER A 101 -4.00 -8.84 20.68
N THR A 102 -4.18 -8.17 21.83
CA THR A 102 -5.05 -6.99 21.92
C THR A 102 -4.41 -5.80 21.21
N GLY A 103 -3.10 -5.59 21.39
CA GLY A 103 -2.35 -4.53 20.73
C GLY A 103 -2.38 -4.64 19.21
N GLN A 104 -2.12 -5.85 18.68
CA GLN A 104 -2.19 -6.14 17.24
C GLN A 104 -3.60 -5.97 16.68
N SER A 105 -4.62 -6.54 17.33
CA SER A 105 -6.02 -6.39 16.88
C SER A 105 -6.43 -4.91 16.82
N LYS A 106 -6.02 -4.12 17.82
CA LYS A 106 -6.27 -2.67 17.83
C LYS A 106 -5.49 -1.92 16.77
N SER A 107 -4.23 -2.28 16.55
CA SER A 107 -3.43 -1.71 15.48
C SER A 107 -4.05 -1.98 14.12
N LYS A 108 -4.46 -3.23 13.84
CA LYS A 108 -5.20 -3.57 12.61
C LYS A 108 -6.46 -2.73 12.46
N GLN A 109 -7.26 -2.61 13.53
CA GLN A 109 -8.46 -1.77 13.49
C GLN A 109 -8.14 -0.31 13.14
N VAL A 110 -7.05 0.26 13.67
CA VAL A 110 -6.59 1.60 13.32
C VAL A 110 -6.21 1.68 11.83
N ARG A 111 -5.43 0.70 11.35
CA ARG A 111 -4.96 0.64 9.96
C ARG A 111 -6.13 0.55 8.99
N ASP A 112 -7.02 -0.42 9.20
CA ASP A 112 -8.22 -0.60 8.37
C ASP A 112 -9.12 0.66 8.38
N THR A 113 -9.22 1.35 9.52
CA THR A 113 -10.06 2.56 9.64
C THR A 113 -9.46 3.79 8.95
N LEU A 114 -8.14 3.91 8.97
CA LEU A 114 -7.40 5.06 8.43
C LEU A 114 -6.75 4.77 7.07
N ASP A 115 -7.01 3.59 6.51
CA ASP A 115 -6.46 3.09 5.25
C ASP A 115 -4.92 3.05 5.25
N MET A 116 -4.33 2.74 6.41
CA MET A 116 -2.87 2.70 6.57
C MET A 116 -2.31 1.39 6.04
N HIS A 117 -1.26 1.53 5.24
CA HIS A 117 -0.42 0.45 4.75
C HIS A 117 1.05 0.79 5.03
N GLN A 118 1.94 -0.20 4.93
CA GLN A 118 3.37 0.04 5.08
C GLN A 118 3.84 1.10 4.07
N MET A 119 4.71 2.02 4.49
CA MET A 119 5.16 3.15 3.67
C MET A 119 4.05 4.09 3.17
N ASP A 120 2.86 4.10 3.76
CA ASP A 120 1.82 5.05 3.37
C ASP A 120 2.31 6.50 3.46
N PRO A 121 2.39 7.26 2.36
CA PRO A 121 2.89 8.65 2.36
C PRO A 121 2.08 9.59 3.24
N ASN A 122 0.82 9.25 3.55
CA ASN A 122 -0.01 10.01 4.49
C ASN A 122 0.33 9.71 5.94
N TRP A 123 1.01 8.62 6.27
CA TRP A 123 1.33 8.27 7.66
C TRP A 123 2.83 8.03 7.88
N PHE A 124 3.65 8.41 6.90
CA PHE A 124 5.11 8.38 6.97
C PHE A 124 5.70 9.59 7.70
N LEU A 125 6.87 9.39 8.31
CA LEU A 125 7.67 10.43 8.95
C LEU A 125 8.14 11.45 7.90
N PRO A 126 7.91 12.76 8.12
CA PRO A 126 8.39 13.81 7.23
C PRO A 126 9.89 13.71 6.93
N SER A 127 10.70 13.48 7.95
CA SER A 127 12.16 13.31 7.82
C SER A 127 12.61 12.15 6.92
N LYS A 128 11.75 11.15 6.70
CA LYS A 128 12.05 9.98 5.85
C LYS A 128 11.33 10.01 4.50
N LEU A 129 10.60 11.09 4.18
CA LEU A 129 9.81 11.14 2.94
C LEU A 129 10.64 10.99 1.66
N ASP A 130 11.91 11.42 1.67
CA ASP A 130 12.81 11.21 0.54
C ASP A 130 13.03 9.72 0.23
N ASP A 131 13.05 8.87 1.25
CA ASP A 131 13.29 7.43 1.13
C ASP A 131 12.01 6.66 0.82
N ASN A 132 10.85 7.33 0.72
CA ASN A 132 9.57 6.70 0.45
C ASN A 132 9.26 6.72 -1.06
N PRO A 133 9.40 5.61 -1.81
CA PRO A 133 9.18 5.61 -3.26
C PRO A 133 7.75 6.00 -3.62
N MET A 134 6.77 5.59 -2.81
CA MET A 134 5.35 5.84 -3.04
C MET A 134 4.97 7.31 -2.91
N ALA A 135 5.72 8.08 -2.10
CA ALA A 135 5.49 9.53 -1.95
C ALA A 135 5.83 10.33 -3.22
N TRP A 136 6.57 9.73 -4.15
CA TRP A 136 7.09 10.38 -5.35
C TRP A 136 6.51 9.85 -6.66
N MET A 137 5.69 8.79 -6.62
CA MET A 137 5.07 8.25 -7.83
C MET A 137 3.90 9.11 -8.29
N ILE A 138 4.01 9.68 -9.49
CA ILE A 138 2.95 10.48 -10.12
C ILE A 138 2.52 9.84 -11.44
N SER A 139 1.26 10.07 -11.81
CA SER A 139 0.74 9.67 -13.12
C SER A 139 0.70 10.88 -14.06
N VAL A 140 1.38 10.78 -15.20
CA VAL A 140 1.38 11.78 -16.27
C VAL A 140 1.00 11.09 -17.56
N ASP A 141 -0.10 11.52 -18.19
CA ASP A 141 -0.64 10.95 -19.43
C ASP A 141 -0.85 9.41 -19.38
N GLY A 142 -1.18 8.88 -18.20
CA GLY A 142 -1.39 7.45 -17.98
C GLY A 142 -0.12 6.65 -17.67
N PHE A 143 1.06 7.27 -17.65
CA PHE A 143 2.31 6.64 -17.24
C PHE A 143 2.66 6.98 -15.79
N ILE A 144 3.07 5.98 -15.01
CA ILE A 144 3.57 6.19 -13.65
C ILE A 144 5.07 6.44 -13.71
N LEU A 145 5.53 7.54 -13.13
CA LEU A 145 6.94 7.90 -13.05
C LEU A 145 7.30 8.49 -11.68
N ASP A 146 8.58 8.40 -11.34
CA ASP A 146 9.12 9.04 -10.15
C ASP A 146 9.33 10.54 -10.40
N ALA A 147 8.56 11.37 -9.69
CA ALA A 147 8.58 12.81 -9.83
C ALA A 147 9.97 13.44 -9.60
N ARG A 148 10.85 12.80 -8.81
CA ARG A 148 12.21 13.30 -8.57
C ARG A 148 13.06 13.31 -9.84
N SER A 149 12.75 12.42 -10.77
CA SER A 149 13.39 12.32 -12.09
C SER A 149 12.66 13.10 -13.18
N ALA A 150 11.48 13.65 -12.88
CA ALA A 150 10.66 14.37 -13.85
C ALA A 150 11.25 15.75 -14.19
N PRO A 151 10.95 16.31 -15.39
CA PRO A 151 11.21 17.71 -15.71
C PRO A 151 10.67 18.68 -14.66
N ARG A 152 11.35 19.83 -14.48
CA ARG A 152 11.05 20.80 -13.41
C ARG A 152 9.61 21.33 -13.48
N GLU A 153 9.12 21.53 -14.69
CA GLU A 153 7.76 21.99 -14.96
C GLU A 153 6.73 20.98 -14.44
N ILE A 154 6.99 19.68 -14.63
CA ILE A 154 6.12 18.60 -14.12
C ILE A 154 6.19 18.55 -12.59
N GLN A 155 7.37 18.70 -11.99
CA GLN A 155 7.53 18.76 -10.54
C GLN A 155 6.72 19.92 -9.92
N GLN A 156 6.79 21.11 -10.52
CA GLN A 156 6.05 22.29 -10.07
C GLN A 156 4.55 22.08 -10.15
N VAL A 157 4.05 21.51 -11.25
CA VAL A 157 2.63 21.18 -11.42
C VAL A 157 2.20 20.11 -10.40
N ALA A 158 2.97 19.04 -10.25
CA ALA A 158 2.71 17.99 -9.29
C ALA A 158 2.66 18.53 -7.85
N TYR A 159 3.57 19.43 -7.50
CA TYR A 159 3.58 20.09 -6.18
C TYR A 159 2.35 20.99 -6.00
N ALA A 160 2.02 21.83 -6.98
CA ALA A 160 0.84 22.69 -6.93
C ALA A 160 -0.48 21.90 -6.80
N GLN A 161 -0.53 20.69 -7.36
CA GLN A 161 -1.65 19.76 -7.23
C GLN A 161 -1.60 18.91 -5.95
N GLY A 162 -0.56 19.03 -5.14
CA GLY A 162 -0.37 18.26 -3.91
C GLY A 162 -0.04 16.79 -4.14
N LEU A 163 0.47 16.43 -5.33
CA LEU A 163 0.85 15.06 -5.69
C LEU A 163 2.24 14.67 -5.17
N ILE A 164 3.12 15.63 -4.91
CA ILE A 164 4.43 15.42 -4.28
C ILE A 164 4.58 16.31 -3.04
N PRO A 165 5.40 15.93 -2.04
CA PRO A 165 5.50 16.66 -0.78
C PRO A 165 6.16 18.02 -0.89
N TYR A 166 7.15 18.16 -1.77
CA TYR A 166 7.89 19.37 -2.09
C TYR A 166 8.56 19.18 -3.45
N ILE A 167 9.19 20.23 -3.97
CA ILE A 167 9.94 20.17 -5.22
C ILE A 167 11.38 19.72 -4.89
N PRO A 168 11.85 18.55 -5.39
CA PRO A 168 13.19 18.03 -5.10
C PRO A 168 14.32 18.98 -5.54
N GLY A 169 15.42 19.03 -4.78
CA GLY A 169 16.56 19.89 -5.08
C GLY A 169 16.29 21.39 -4.98
N ASN A 170 15.15 21.77 -4.39
CA ASN A 170 14.91 23.13 -3.93
C ASN A 170 15.38 23.21 -2.48
N ASP A 171 16.69 23.45 -2.28
CA ASP A 171 17.22 23.78 -0.95
C ASP A 171 16.75 25.19 -0.59
N GLU A 172 15.50 25.30 -0.16
CA GLU A 172 14.98 26.48 0.53
C GLU A 172 14.38 26.01 1.85
N SER A 173 15.28 25.80 2.83
CA SER A 173 14.98 26.19 4.19
C SER A 173 14.71 27.69 4.19
N ASP A 174 13.45 28.10 4.31
CA ASP A 174 13.02 29.18 5.21
C ASP A 174 11.51 29.37 5.17
N ILE A 175 10.93 29.34 6.37
CA ILE A 175 9.59 29.78 6.70
C ILE A 175 9.66 31.31 6.80
N ASP A 176 8.83 32.07 6.07
CA ASP A 176 7.78 32.91 6.68
C ASP A 176 6.95 33.72 5.67
N GLU A 177 5.74 34.03 6.10
CA GLU A 177 4.66 34.76 5.45
C GLU A 177 5.04 36.17 4.92
N LYS A 178 4.47 36.54 3.76
CA LYS A 178 3.54 37.69 3.67
C LYS A 178 2.90 37.88 2.30
N GLU A 179 1.58 38.11 2.37
CA GLU A 179 0.72 38.67 1.33
C GLU A 179 1.30 39.96 0.71
N THR A 180 1.09 40.18 -0.59
CA THR A 180 0.03 41.09 -1.08
C THR A 180 0.14 41.39 -2.59
N SER A 181 -1.01 41.25 -3.26
CA SER A 181 -1.58 42.22 -4.20
C SER A 181 -1.02 42.44 -5.62
N ARG A 182 -1.84 41.96 -6.58
CA ARG A 182 -2.36 42.65 -7.80
C ARG A 182 -1.34 43.14 -8.85
N HIS A 183 -1.48 42.63 -10.08
CA HIS A 183 -2.02 43.41 -11.21
C HIS A 183 -2.39 42.52 -12.40
N SER A 184 -3.60 42.75 -12.90
CA SER A 184 -4.15 42.22 -14.14
C SER A 184 -3.61 42.97 -15.36
N SER A 185 -3.43 42.28 -16.48
CA SER A 185 -3.76 42.80 -17.82
C SER A 185 -3.72 41.70 -18.89
N ASP A 186 -4.91 41.43 -19.45
CA ASP A 186 -5.26 41.08 -20.85
C ASP A 186 -4.17 41.27 -21.92
N SER A 187 -4.08 40.57 -23.07
CA SER A 187 -4.90 39.64 -23.91
C SER A 187 -4.05 39.40 -25.21
N PRO A 188 -4.50 38.74 -26.32
CA PRO A 188 -5.37 37.57 -26.53
C PRO A 188 -4.79 36.51 -27.52
N VAL A 189 -5.35 35.30 -27.44
CA VAL A 189 -5.73 34.31 -28.48
C VAL A 189 -4.97 34.28 -29.83
N GLN A 190 -4.41 33.11 -30.17
CA GLN A 190 -4.60 32.51 -31.49
C GLN A 190 -4.72 30.99 -31.38
N GLN A 191 -5.93 30.50 -31.64
CA GLN A 191 -6.24 29.12 -31.94
C GLN A 191 -5.67 28.80 -33.32
N ASP A 192 -4.84 27.76 -33.42
CA ASP A 192 -4.67 27.06 -34.69
C ASP A 192 -4.92 25.57 -34.45
N GLY A 193 -5.91 25.08 -35.19
CA GLY A 193 -6.39 23.72 -35.10
C GLY A 193 -5.50 22.78 -35.90
N ASN A 194 -5.43 21.57 -35.35
CA ASN A 194 -5.50 20.32 -36.11
C ASN A 194 -4.25 19.95 -36.93
N GLN A 195 -3.41 19.11 -36.33
CA GLN A 195 -3.17 17.73 -36.78
C GLN A 195 -1.85 17.26 -36.16
N HIS A 196 -1.91 16.34 -35.20
CA HIS A 196 -1.05 15.15 -35.23
C HIS A 196 -1.87 13.96 -34.74
N ARG A 197 -2.14 13.10 -35.72
CA ARG A 197 -2.79 11.80 -35.60
C ARG A 197 -1.89 10.85 -34.81
N ARG A 198 -2.55 10.03 -33.99
CA ARG A 198 -2.28 8.61 -33.69
C ARG A 198 -0.99 8.30 -32.95
N LEU A 199 -1.16 7.80 -31.73
CA LEU A 199 -0.75 6.45 -31.31
C LEU A 199 -1.51 6.10 -30.02
N ALA A 200 -2.82 5.88 -30.16
CA ALA A 200 -3.60 5.14 -29.18
C ALA A 200 -3.86 3.78 -29.80
N ASP A 201 -2.94 2.85 -29.59
CA ASP A 201 -3.26 1.44 -29.76
C ASP A 201 -3.94 1.01 -28.46
N ASN A 202 -5.28 0.97 -28.49
CA ASN A 202 -6.05 0.16 -27.56
C ASN A 202 -5.55 -1.29 -27.69
N LYS A 203 -4.64 -1.73 -26.82
CA LYS A 203 -4.31 -3.16 -26.69
C LYS A 203 -5.56 -3.83 -26.12
N ALA A 204 -6.29 -4.55 -26.98
CA ALA A 204 -7.51 -5.24 -26.61
C ALA A 204 -7.24 -6.31 -25.53
N ALA A 205 -8.07 -6.33 -24.48
CA ALA A 205 -8.13 -7.42 -23.53
C ALA A 205 -8.38 -8.75 -24.27
N ASN A 206 -7.49 -9.74 -24.11
CA ASN A 206 -7.62 -11.02 -24.80
C ASN A 206 -8.20 -12.09 -23.87
N SER A 207 -9.52 -12.21 -23.84
CA SER A 207 -10.25 -13.18 -23.03
C SER A 207 -10.25 -14.61 -23.59
N SER A 208 -9.28 -14.98 -24.44
CA SER A 208 -9.20 -16.33 -25.00
C SER A 208 -8.62 -17.32 -23.98
N PRO A 209 -9.25 -18.50 -23.78
CA PRO A 209 -8.67 -19.57 -22.97
C PRO A 209 -7.31 -20.07 -23.49
N ASN A 210 -7.03 -19.87 -24.78
CA ASN A 210 -5.77 -20.27 -25.40
C ASN A 210 -4.69 -19.19 -25.32
N ALA A 211 -5.04 -17.97 -24.92
CA ALA A 211 -4.07 -16.88 -24.78
C ALA A 211 -2.99 -17.23 -23.75
N LEU A 212 -1.80 -16.70 -23.97
CA LEU A 212 -0.70 -16.80 -23.03
C LEU A 212 -0.50 -15.45 -22.35
N TYR A 213 -0.58 -15.45 -21.03
CA TYR A 213 -0.28 -14.31 -20.19
C TYR A 213 1.13 -14.46 -19.64
N VAL A 214 1.89 -13.37 -19.70
CA VAL A 214 3.18 -13.24 -19.00
C VAL A 214 2.95 -12.30 -17.83
N LEU A 215 3.15 -12.83 -16.63
CA LEU A 215 2.90 -12.14 -15.38
C LEU A 215 4.21 -11.96 -14.64
N ASP A 216 4.52 -10.74 -14.24
CA ASP A 216 5.58 -10.49 -13.26
C ASP A 216 4.94 -10.33 -11.88
N VAL A 217 5.26 -11.25 -10.98
CA VAL A 217 4.78 -11.28 -9.61
C VAL A 217 5.86 -10.72 -8.71
N PHE A 218 5.63 -9.54 -8.17
CA PHE A 218 6.52 -8.86 -7.23
C PHE A 218 6.04 -9.11 -5.81
N LEU A 219 6.97 -9.47 -4.93
CA LEU A 219 6.74 -9.39 -3.50
C LEU A 219 6.91 -7.93 -3.08
N ILE A 220 5.86 -7.38 -2.46
CA ILE A 220 5.81 -5.95 -2.12
C ILE A 220 5.67 -5.70 -0.61
N ASP A 221 5.19 -6.67 0.15
CA ASP A 221 5.11 -6.61 1.62
C ASP A 221 5.05 -8.03 2.22
N GLY A 222 5.42 -8.15 3.49
CA GLY A 222 5.39 -9.38 4.27
C GLY A 222 6.48 -9.41 5.35
N PRO A 223 6.48 -10.42 6.23
CA PRO A 223 7.42 -10.57 7.33
C PRO A 223 8.77 -11.06 6.80
N ILE A 224 9.55 -10.13 6.26
CA ILE A 224 10.88 -10.34 5.69
C ILE A 224 11.90 -9.57 6.53
N THR A 225 13.07 -10.15 6.76
CA THR A 225 14.17 -9.46 7.47
C THR A 225 14.85 -8.43 6.57
N GLU A 226 15.41 -7.37 7.14
CA GLU A 226 16.19 -6.40 6.35
C GLU A 226 17.43 -7.01 5.71
N GLU A 227 18.11 -7.94 6.38
CA GLU A 227 19.24 -8.65 5.79
C GLU A 227 18.82 -9.32 4.48
N PHE A 228 17.62 -9.92 4.48
CA PHE A 228 17.07 -10.50 3.28
C PHE A 228 16.74 -9.42 2.24
N ILE A 229 16.09 -8.32 2.62
CA ILE A 229 15.73 -7.22 1.70
C ILE A 229 16.99 -6.59 1.09
N ALA A 230 18.03 -6.31 1.88
CA ALA A 230 19.30 -5.73 1.43
C ALA A 230 20.02 -6.63 0.43
N ASN A 231 19.98 -7.96 0.66
CA ASN A 231 20.54 -8.94 -0.26
C ASN A 231 19.64 -9.21 -1.48
N ASN A 232 18.36 -8.83 -1.40
CA ASN A 232 17.34 -9.10 -2.41
C ASN A 232 16.46 -7.86 -2.66
N PRO A 233 17.04 -6.75 -3.18
CA PRO A 233 16.34 -5.47 -3.31
C PRO A 233 15.13 -5.53 -4.25
N VAL A 234 15.07 -6.55 -5.11
CA VAL A 234 13.91 -6.89 -5.91
C VAL A 234 13.70 -8.39 -5.82
N VAL A 235 12.52 -8.80 -5.34
CA VAL A 235 12.08 -10.19 -5.36
C VAL A 235 10.90 -10.31 -6.31
N SER A 236 11.13 -10.96 -7.46
CA SER A 236 10.07 -11.17 -8.44
C SER A 236 10.17 -12.48 -9.20
N ARG A 237 9.03 -12.92 -9.72
CA ARG A 237 8.88 -14.16 -10.49
C ARG A 237 8.14 -13.87 -11.78
N THR A 238 8.73 -14.21 -12.92
CA THR A 238 8.01 -14.16 -14.20
C THR A 238 7.35 -15.52 -14.42
N ILE A 239 6.04 -15.49 -14.60
CA ILE A 239 5.19 -16.67 -14.79
C ILE A 239 4.49 -16.56 -16.14
N GLU A 240 4.60 -17.64 -16.91
CA GLU A 240 3.79 -17.85 -18.10
C GLU A 240 2.58 -18.72 -17.74
N ILE A 241 1.37 -18.25 -18.01
CA ILE A 241 0.10 -18.92 -17.67
C ILE A 241 -0.91 -18.83 -18.81
N LYS A 242 -1.70 -19.90 -19.04
CA LYS A 242 -2.74 -19.89 -20.08
C LYS A 242 -4.00 -19.21 -19.57
N GLY A 243 -4.76 -18.59 -20.48
CA GLY A 243 -6.08 -18.05 -20.19
C GLY A 243 -7.05 -19.07 -19.58
N SER A 244 -6.89 -20.36 -19.90
CA SER A 244 -7.69 -21.46 -19.35
C SER A 244 -7.33 -21.86 -17.92
N ASN A 245 -6.15 -21.48 -17.41
CA ASN A 245 -5.78 -21.76 -16.03
C ASN A 245 -6.61 -20.92 -15.07
N THR A 246 -6.79 -21.40 -13.84
CA THR A 246 -7.57 -20.73 -12.80
C THR A 246 -6.72 -19.81 -11.93
N LEU A 247 -7.36 -18.97 -11.11
CA LEU A 247 -6.67 -18.24 -10.05
C LEU A 247 -6.06 -19.19 -9.01
N GLU A 248 -6.65 -20.36 -8.77
CA GLU A 248 -6.02 -21.41 -7.93
C GLU A 248 -4.75 -21.98 -8.59
N ASP A 249 -4.73 -22.21 -9.91
CA ASP A 249 -3.51 -22.59 -10.62
C ASP A 249 -2.43 -21.51 -10.49
N LEU A 250 -2.83 -20.23 -10.59
CA LEU A 250 -1.93 -19.09 -10.39
C LEU A 250 -1.37 -19.07 -8.97
N HIS A 251 -2.21 -19.28 -7.95
CA HIS A 251 -1.76 -19.40 -6.56
C HIS A 251 -0.72 -20.53 -6.42
N LYS A 252 -1.01 -21.74 -6.90
CA LYS A 252 -0.11 -22.89 -6.79
C LYS A 252 1.26 -22.63 -7.41
N ILE A 253 1.30 -21.96 -8.57
CA ILE A 253 2.58 -21.64 -9.22
C ILE A 253 3.31 -20.49 -8.52
N ILE A 254 2.61 -19.48 -7.98
CA ILE A 254 3.23 -18.43 -7.16
C ILE A 254 3.81 -19.03 -5.89
N PHE A 255 3.05 -19.86 -5.19
CA PHE A 255 3.44 -20.57 -3.98
C PHE A 255 4.74 -21.36 -4.20
N LYS A 256 4.79 -22.14 -5.28
CA LYS A 256 6.02 -22.82 -5.74
C LYS A 256 7.12 -21.85 -6.16
N ALA A 257 6.79 -20.71 -6.78
CA ALA A 257 7.78 -19.75 -7.26
C ALA A 257 8.47 -19.01 -6.11
N PHE A 258 7.81 -18.86 -4.97
CA PHE A 258 8.36 -18.25 -3.76
C PHE A 258 8.78 -19.28 -2.71
N ASP A 259 8.93 -20.55 -3.12
CA ASP A 259 9.43 -21.65 -2.28
C ASP A 259 8.69 -21.77 -0.94
N ARG A 260 7.36 -21.56 -0.98
CA ARG A 260 6.46 -21.70 0.18
C ARG A 260 6.14 -23.16 0.43
N GLU A 261 5.86 -23.49 1.69
CA GLU A 261 5.68 -24.86 2.14
C GLU A 261 4.35 -25.09 2.89
N ASP A 262 3.83 -24.07 3.58
CA ASP A 262 2.61 -24.17 4.40
C ASP A 262 1.47 -23.32 3.80
N GLU A 263 0.40 -23.96 3.33
CA GLU A 263 -0.69 -23.25 2.65
C GLU A 263 -1.65 -22.59 3.65
N HIS A 264 -1.86 -21.28 3.49
CA HIS A 264 -2.83 -20.48 4.24
C HIS A 264 -3.94 -19.91 3.34
N MET A 265 -4.89 -19.21 3.95
CA MET A 265 -5.90 -18.45 3.21
C MET A 265 -5.26 -17.38 2.34
N TYR A 266 -5.85 -17.17 1.16
CA TYR A 266 -5.39 -16.17 0.20
C TYR A 266 -6.55 -15.62 -0.63
N GLU A 267 -6.30 -14.49 -1.28
CA GLU A 267 -7.21 -13.90 -2.26
C GLU A 267 -6.47 -13.15 -3.39
N PHE A 268 -7.21 -12.90 -4.47
CA PHE A 268 -6.81 -11.99 -5.55
C PHE A 268 -7.74 -10.79 -5.62
N GLN A 269 -7.20 -9.65 -5.99
CA GLN A 269 -7.90 -8.36 -6.04
C GLN A 269 -7.72 -7.73 -7.42
N VAL A 270 -8.76 -7.71 -8.25
CA VAL A 270 -8.65 -7.38 -9.69
C VAL A 270 -9.56 -6.20 -10.09
N GLY A 271 -9.04 -5.31 -10.93
CA GLY A 271 -9.78 -4.15 -11.45
C GLY A 271 -9.81 -2.93 -10.52
N GLY A 272 -8.96 -2.91 -9.50
CA GLY A 272 -8.65 -1.72 -8.69
C GLY A 272 -7.36 -1.04 -9.16
N SER A 273 -6.93 -0.02 -8.43
CA SER A 273 -5.72 0.77 -8.67
C SER A 273 -4.43 0.06 -8.21
N GLY A 274 -4.56 -1.10 -7.57
CA GLY A 274 -3.45 -1.91 -7.06
C GLY A 274 -3.88 -2.88 -5.96
N PRO A 275 -2.91 -3.53 -5.29
CA PRO A 275 -3.16 -4.29 -4.07
C PRO A 275 -3.84 -3.43 -3.00
N GLN A 276 -4.76 -4.02 -2.24
CA GLN A 276 -5.58 -3.41 -1.19
C GLN A 276 -6.62 -2.37 -1.64
N ASP A 277 -6.85 -2.17 -2.95
CA ASP A 277 -7.89 -1.23 -3.39
C ASP A 277 -9.30 -1.73 -2.99
N PRO A 278 -10.08 -0.97 -2.19
CA PRO A 278 -11.41 -1.37 -1.73
C PRO A 278 -12.44 -1.50 -2.86
N ASN A 279 -12.16 -0.94 -4.04
CA ASN A 279 -13.01 -1.07 -5.22
C ASN A 279 -12.64 -2.29 -6.07
N ALA A 280 -11.55 -3.00 -5.75
CA ALA A 280 -11.15 -4.19 -6.47
C ALA A 280 -12.15 -5.33 -6.26
N ARG A 281 -12.39 -6.09 -7.32
CA ARG A 281 -13.14 -7.34 -7.23
C ARG A 281 -12.29 -8.37 -6.50
N ARG A 282 -12.83 -8.94 -5.42
CA ARG A 282 -12.13 -9.93 -4.59
C ARG A 282 -12.50 -11.35 -5.00
N TYR A 283 -11.49 -12.18 -5.20
CA TYR A 283 -11.62 -13.59 -5.54
C TYR A 283 -10.90 -14.43 -4.49
N GLY A 284 -11.64 -15.24 -3.74
CA GLY A 284 -11.10 -15.95 -2.58
C GLY A 284 -11.61 -17.38 -2.47
N LEU A 285 -11.19 -18.06 -1.39
CA LEU A 285 -11.69 -19.40 -1.04
C LEU A 285 -13.11 -19.28 -0.48
N LYS A 286 -14.06 -20.04 -1.07
CA LYS A 286 -15.48 -19.96 -0.70
C LYS A 286 -15.76 -20.23 0.78
N GLN A 287 -14.97 -21.11 1.42
CA GLN A 287 -15.11 -21.49 2.83
C GLN A 287 -14.51 -20.48 3.81
N ALA A 288 -13.52 -19.69 3.38
CA ALA A 288 -12.87 -18.69 4.23
C ALA A 288 -13.82 -17.53 4.56
N PHE A 289 -14.52 -17.00 3.57
CA PHE A 289 -15.36 -15.81 3.72
C PHE A 289 -16.70 -16.06 4.42
N SER A 290 -17.19 -17.31 4.45
CA SER A 290 -18.38 -17.66 5.22
C SER A 290 -18.16 -17.66 6.74
N SER A 291 -16.91 -17.82 7.19
CA SER A 291 -16.58 -18.05 8.60
C SER A 291 -16.24 -16.77 9.38
N PHE A 292 -15.90 -15.66 8.71
CA PHE A 292 -15.43 -14.42 9.34
C PHE A 292 -16.46 -13.27 9.40
N GLY A 293 -17.71 -13.50 9.02
CA GLY A 293 -18.77 -12.47 9.14
C GLY A 293 -18.50 -11.20 8.32
N THR A 294 -17.59 -11.26 7.34
CA THR A 294 -17.26 -10.16 6.42
C THR A 294 -18.46 -9.88 5.51
N THR A 295 -18.93 -8.64 5.51
CA THR A 295 -20.09 -8.16 4.73
C THR A 295 -19.79 -7.91 3.25
N GLU A 296 -18.56 -8.10 2.80
CA GLU A 296 -18.16 -7.90 1.40
C GLU A 296 -18.32 -9.18 0.58
N ALA A 297 -19.12 -9.10 -0.47
CA ALA A 297 -19.37 -10.23 -1.37
C ALA A 297 -18.16 -10.48 -2.26
N LEU A 298 -17.66 -11.72 -2.27
CA LEU A 298 -16.67 -12.15 -3.25
C LEU A 298 -17.25 -12.03 -4.68
N ALA A 299 -16.43 -11.58 -5.62
CA ALA A 299 -16.75 -11.57 -7.04
C ALA A 299 -16.68 -12.97 -7.66
N GLY A 300 -15.93 -13.89 -7.07
CA GLY A 300 -15.83 -15.28 -7.53
C GLY A 300 -14.93 -16.16 -6.65
N GLU A 301 -14.95 -17.46 -6.92
CA GLU A 301 -14.09 -18.44 -6.27
C GLU A 301 -12.82 -18.69 -7.11
N VAL A 302 -11.67 -18.79 -6.46
CA VAL A 302 -10.37 -18.96 -7.12
C VAL A 302 -10.26 -20.25 -7.94
N SER A 303 -10.95 -21.32 -7.52
CA SER A 303 -10.95 -22.64 -8.17
C SER A 303 -11.73 -22.68 -9.50
N SER A 304 -12.64 -21.72 -9.72
CA SER A 304 -13.53 -21.68 -10.89
C SER A 304 -13.35 -20.44 -11.78
N THR A 305 -12.60 -19.44 -11.31
CA THR A 305 -12.31 -18.22 -12.07
C THR A 305 -11.06 -18.43 -12.93
N SER A 306 -11.20 -18.36 -14.25
CA SER A 306 -10.06 -18.48 -15.17
C SER A 306 -9.37 -17.14 -15.41
N ILE A 307 -8.08 -17.15 -15.75
CA ILE A 307 -7.32 -15.92 -16.08
C ILE A 307 -8.01 -15.16 -17.21
N ALA A 308 -8.48 -15.86 -18.24
CA ALA A 308 -9.19 -15.26 -19.36
C ALA A 308 -10.49 -14.54 -18.96
N SER A 309 -11.22 -15.07 -17.95
CA SER A 309 -12.48 -14.46 -17.49
C SER A 309 -12.30 -13.16 -16.71
N LEU A 310 -11.08 -12.84 -16.27
CA LEU A 310 -10.79 -11.61 -15.54
C LEU A 310 -10.86 -10.37 -16.43
N GLY A 311 -10.68 -10.55 -17.74
CA GLY A 311 -10.70 -9.47 -18.73
C GLY A 311 -9.44 -8.60 -18.71
N LEU A 312 -8.30 -9.18 -18.31
CA LEU A 312 -7.04 -8.45 -18.12
C LEU A 312 -6.51 -7.87 -19.44
N SER A 313 -5.89 -6.69 -19.34
CA SER A 313 -5.13 -6.06 -20.42
C SER A 313 -3.63 -6.10 -20.14
N ALA A 314 -2.80 -5.97 -21.18
CA ALA A 314 -1.38 -5.73 -20.96
C ALA A 314 -1.19 -4.40 -20.22
N ASP A 315 -0.16 -4.32 -19.38
CA ASP A 315 0.18 -3.19 -18.52
C ASP A 315 -0.80 -2.96 -17.34
N GLU A 316 -1.79 -3.85 -17.16
CA GLU A 316 -2.64 -3.91 -15.96
C GLU A 316 -1.89 -4.57 -14.78
N ALA A 317 -2.19 -4.11 -13.57
CA ALA A 317 -1.70 -4.70 -12.33
C ALA A 317 -2.86 -5.09 -11.42
N PHE A 318 -2.67 -6.17 -10.65
CA PHE A 318 -3.66 -6.64 -9.68
C PHE A 318 -2.99 -7.26 -8.44
N GLY A 319 -3.73 -7.37 -7.35
CA GLY A 319 -3.20 -7.82 -6.05
C GLY A 319 -3.33 -9.31 -5.83
N TYR A 320 -2.37 -9.88 -5.12
CA TYR A 320 -2.43 -11.21 -4.51
C TYR A 320 -2.00 -11.11 -3.04
N TRP A 321 -2.93 -11.47 -2.15
CA TRP A 321 -2.71 -11.50 -0.70
C TRP A 321 -2.67 -12.95 -0.25
N PHE A 322 -1.56 -13.34 0.35
CA PHE A 322 -1.32 -14.67 0.89
C PHE A 322 -1.14 -14.57 2.40
N ASP A 323 -1.69 -15.54 3.13
CA ASP A 323 -1.65 -15.62 4.58
C ASP A 323 -2.22 -14.38 5.26
N PHE A 324 -3.50 -14.45 5.64
CA PHE A 324 -4.17 -13.33 6.30
C PHE A 324 -3.67 -13.07 7.74
N GLY A 325 -2.84 -13.96 8.29
CA GLY A 325 -2.16 -13.76 9.57
C GLY A 325 -0.87 -12.99 9.39
N ASP A 326 -0.05 -13.42 8.44
CA ASP A 326 1.29 -12.88 8.20
C ASP A 326 1.34 -11.75 7.16
N ASP A 327 0.26 -11.48 6.43
CA ASP A 327 0.14 -10.35 5.49
C ASP A 327 1.20 -10.37 4.35
N TRP A 328 1.35 -11.50 3.64
CA TRP A 328 2.20 -11.54 2.45
C TRP A 328 1.51 -10.90 1.23
N TRP A 329 1.99 -9.73 0.80
CA TRP A 329 1.43 -9.01 -0.33
C TRP A 329 2.28 -9.09 -1.58
N HIS A 330 1.61 -9.36 -2.69
CA HIS A 330 2.22 -9.36 -4.00
C HIS A 330 1.44 -8.47 -4.96
N GLN A 331 2.18 -7.77 -5.81
CA GLN A 331 1.65 -7.11 -6.99
C GLN A 331 1.91 -7.99 -8.21
N ILE A 332 0.90 -8.21 -9.03
CA ILE A 332 0.99 -8.99 -10.26
C ILE A 332 0.79 -8.05 -11.45
N ASN A 333 1.83 -7.91 -12.27
CA ASN A 333 1.81 -7.09 -13.48
C ASN A 333 1.64 -7.96 -14.71
N VAL A 334 0.69 -7.62 -15.58
CA VAL A 334 0.47 -8.29 -16.86
C VAL A 334 1.39 -7.67 -17.90
N THR A 335 2.58 -8.24 -18.10
CA THR A 335 3.59 -7.63 -18.99
C THR A 335 3.36 -7.93 -20.47
N ASN A 336 2.71 -9.05 -20.78
CA ASN A 336 2.37 -9.41 -22.15
C ASN A 336 1.17 -10.36 -22.21
N ILE A 337 0.40 -10.25 -23.29
CA ILE A 337 -0.67 -11.21 -23.63
C ILE A 337 -0.51 -11.59 -25.10
N ALA A 338 -0.14 -12.84 -25.36
CA ALA A 338 -0.07 -13.40 -26.71
C ALA A 338 -1.35 -14.18 -27.04
N GLU A 339 -1.82 -14.10 -28.29
CA GLU A 339 -3.09 -14.72 -28.71
C GLU A 339 -3.18 -16.23 -28.47
N LYS A 340 -2.04 -16.92 -28.50
CA LYS A 340 -1.98 -18.37 -28.34
C LYS A 340 -0.69 -18.80 -27.65
N ALA A 341 -0.86 -19.59 -26.57
CA ALA A 341 0.25 -20.29 -25.94
C ALA A 341 0.85 -21.34 -26.88
N LYS A 342 2.18 -21.40 -26.93
CA LYS A 342 2.91 -22.49 -27.59
C LYS A 342 2.59 -23.83 -26.89
N SER A 343 2.75 -24.94 -27.61
CA SER A 343 2.62 -26.27 -27.01
C SER A 343 3.58 -26.45 -25.83
N GLY A 344 3.11 -27.03 -24.72
CA GLY A 344 3.87 -27.18 -23.49
C GLY A 344 3.01 -27.23 -22.23
N LYS A 345 3.66 -27.48 -21.09
CA LYS A 345 3.05 -27.45 -19.75
C LYS A 345 3.03 -26.03 -19.20
N TYR A 346 1.88 -25.63 -18.66
CA TYR A 346 1.63 -24.33 -18.01
C TYR A 346 0.76 -24.57 -16.76
N PRO A 347 0.80 -23.69 -15.76
CA PRO A 347 1.69 -22.53 -15.66
C PRO A 347 3.16 -22.94 -15.45
N LYS A 348 4.10 -22.04 -15.78
CA LYS A 348 5.53 -22.27 -15.55
C LYS A 348 6.25 -20.98 -15.17
N ILE A 349 7.29 -21.12 -14.35
CA ILE A 349 8.17 -20.02 -13.94
C ILE A 349 9.26 -19.90 -15.00
N THR A 350 9.43 -18.73 -15.59
CA THR A 350 10.41 -18.47 -16.65
C THR A 350 11.59 -17.62 -16.18
N LYS A 351 11.42 -16.86 -15.11
CA LYS A 351 12.48 -16.04 -14.51
C LYS A 351 12.29 -15.91 -13.00
N ARG A 352 13.42 -15.82 -12.28
CA ARG A 352 13.48 -15.45 -10.86
C ARG A 352 14.46 -14.30 -10.68
N VAL A 353 14.09 -13.32 -9.87
CA VAL A 353 14.96 -12.22 -9.43
C VAL A 353 14.88 -12.18 -7.91
N GLY A 354 16.04 -12.13 -7.23
CA GLY A 354 16.13 -12.28 -5.77
C GLY A 354 15.84 -13.72 -5.28
N GLY A 355 16.38 -14.06 -4.13
CA GLY A 355 16.01 -15.25 -3.36
C GLY A 355 14.54 -15.24 -2.97
N SER A 356 14.01 -16.35 -2.47
CA SER A 356 12.69 -16.39 -1.84
C SER A 356 12.86 -16.14 -0.35
N PRO A 357 12.08 -15.24 0.28
CA PRO A 357 12.15 -15.07 1.73
C PRO A 357 11.67 -16.37 2.41
N PRO A 358 12.20 -16.69 3.60
CA PRO A 358 11.64 -17.75 4.40
C PRO A 358 10.16 -17.46 4.67
N GLN A 359 9.33 -18.50 4.69
CA GLN A 359 7.91 -18.32 4.93
C GLN A 359 7.61 -17.79 6.33
N TYR A 360 8.39 -18.24 7.31
CA TYR A 360 8.40 -17.70 8.67
C TYR A 360 9.85 -17.31 8.97
N ALA A 361 10.11 -16.02 9.10
CA ALA A 361 11.42 -15.54 9.48
C ALA A 361 11.59 -15.65 11.00
N ASP A 362 12.78 -16.10 11.42
CA ASP A 362 13.20 -16.02 12.81
C ASP A 362 13.61 -14.57 13.11
N PHE A 363 12.69 -13.82 13.73
CA PHE A 363 12.95 -12.48 14.23
C PHE A 363 13.46 -12.58 15.68
N ASP A 364 14.75 -12.87 15.83
CA ASP A 364 15.44 -12.88 17.13
C ASP A 364 15.73 -11.46 17.67
#